data_AF-A0A9D4GVM3-F1
#
_entry.id   AF-A0A9D4GVM3-F1
#
_cell.length_a   1.000
_cell.length_b   1.000
_cell.length_c   1.000
_cell.angle_alpha   90.00
_cell.angle_beta   90.00
_cell.angle_gamma   90.00
#
_symmetry.space_group_name_H-M   'P 1'
#
loop_
_entity.id
_entity.type
_entity.pdbx_description
1 polymer ?
#
loop_
_entity_poly.entity_id
_entity_poly.type
_entity_poly.pdbx_seq_one_letter_code
_entity_poly.pdbx_strand_id
1 'polypeptide(L)'
;MWIVGAVIVVLAISVPSHAQTPSRCVQMFDQGFRKCFRDLGGFELDIVFSLVTNETSGRLPPNLAPQKANLIQMLCANRQQVGQCIAPLVTAPDASCKQTDIGMMDGTINSMVSGIANLCGAPNEGSACMKNFDTGFRKCLSQQQINPDNFFMLLADQPLPAGVNKEQLKTLSCSDTTRRNMLKCSTDNLSGIQADCKPQETIMVGTTLQNMMGAYEGVCTGKPINPDQCMSAFEEGMNQCAKKTLDMDMKLIIMVLQGQTLPAGQNKDTLKKNICSKWKPLETCGKDVILNAGCARKQLLGVEAQFARMVISVATACGDTTLPGACLLTLQKQFGTCFGKVGLSPDIYLSNDTEHKGALIGANTKEAEFYCSKKHDLFTCMNEVVQTCPGAEQTLSLTGFDLHGMERAVGILCHNIPDYLAGLDCFAKPTDAAKQCMEDMTMAITDLSTKQITQALNMDTFFAGLLHGTCQSRGLRRSRLALVQKVRGLAEERVRVSADPVPLLQLTQGQHRHHLSQHRSRYSRNGRGENSGVRAQHSRKHGLLL
;
A
#
# COMPACT_ATOMS: atom_id res chain seq x y z
N MET A 1 -23.86 -2.91 1.07
CA MET A 1 -23.21 -1.60 1.34
C MET A 1 -21.74 -1.52 0.89
N TRP A 2 -21.15 -2.64 0.42
CA TRP A 2 -19.76 -2.80 -0.08
C TRP A 2 -19.43 -2.13 -1.45
N ILE A 3 -20.36 -1.38 -2.02
CA ILE A 3 -20.35 -0.92 -3.42
C ILE A 3 -19.72 0.47 -3.59
N VAL A 4 -19.76 1.31 -2.55
CA VAL A 4 -19.46 2.75 -2.67
C VAL A 4 -18.01 2.98 -3.12
N GLY A 5 -17.05 2.17 -2.65
CA GLY A 5 -15.63 2.32 -3.02
C GLY A 5 -15.31 1.99 -4.48
N ALA A 6 -15.95 0.96 -5.05
CA ALA A 6 -15.70 0.54 -6.43
C ALA A 6 -16.46 1.39 -7.46
N VAL A 7 -17.61 1.96 -7.10
CA VAL A 7 -18.39 2.88 -7.96
C VAL A 7 -17.67 4.22 -8.15
N ILE A 8 -16.88 4.67 -7.16
CA ILE A 8 -16.14 5.95 -7.22
C ILE A 8 -15.05 5.95 -8.31
N VAL A 9 -14.42 4.81 -8.61
CA VAL A 9 -13.42 4.70 -9.70
C VAL A 9 -14.07 4.87 -11.09
N VAL A 10 -15.34 4.51 -11.23
CA VAL A 10 -16.08 4.54 -12.50
C VAL A 10 -16.44 5.96 -12.94
N LEU A 11 -16.84 6.82 -11.99
CA LEU A 11 -17.26 8.20 -12.30
C LEU A 11 -16.12 9.06 -12.86
N ALA A 12 -14.87 8.74 -12.54
CA ALA A 12 -13.69 9.45 -13.05
C ALA A 12 -13.49 9.30 -14.58
N ILE A 13 -14.02 8.27 -15.21
CA ILE A 13 -13.78 7.91 -16.61
C ILE A 13 -14.75 8.62 -17.58
N SER A 14 -15.93 8.99 -17.08
CA SER A 14 -17.10 9.29 -17.90
C SER A 14 -17.29 10.78 -18.23
N VAL A 15 -16.29 11.62 -17.92
CA VAL A 15 -16.25 13.06 -18.23
C VAL A 15 -15.05 13.36 -19.14
N PRO A 16 -15.22 13.98 -20.32
CA PRO A 16 -14.13 14.25 -21.24
C PRO A 16 -13.17 15.28 -20.63
N SER A 17 -12.05 14.83 -20.04
CA SER A 17 -10.98 15.71 -19.57
C SER A 17 -9.77 15.61 -20.51
N HIS A 18 -9.37 16.76 -21.07
CA HIS A 18 -8.41 16.90 -22.17
C HIS A 18 -6.92 16.68 -21.80
N ALA A 19 -6.58 15.79 -20.86
CA ALA A 19 -5.17 15.62 -20.46
C ALA A 19 -4.57 14.22 -20.71
N GLN A 20 -5.40 13.20 -20.84
CA GLN A 20 -5.11 12.01 -21.63
C GLN A 20 -6.47 11.66 -22.22
N THR A 21 -6.59 11.69 -23.55
CA THR A 21 -7.79 11.08 -24.16
C THR A 21 -7.90 9.68 -23.57
N PRO A 22 -9.00 9.34 -22.86
CA PRO A 22 -9.20 7.98 -22.38
C PRO A 22 -8.91 7.07 -23.56
N SER A 23 -8.21 5.96 -23.35
CA SER A 23 -7.83 5.10 -24.46
C SER A 23 -9.07 4.84 -25.32
N ARG A 24 -8.89 4.74 -26.64
CA ARG A 24 -10.02 4.51 -27.55
C ARG A 24 -10.91 3.35 -27.05
N CYS A 25 -10.28 2.34 -26.46
CA CYS A 25 -10.94 1.24 -25.78
C CYS A 25 -11.90 1.69 -24.67
N VAL A 26 -11.42 2.49 -23.71
CA VAL A 26 -12.21 3.02 -22.60
C VAL A 26 -13.33 3.96 -23.09
N GLN A 27 -13.09 4.74 -24.14
CA GLN A 27 -14.12 5.59 -24.74
C GLN A 27 -15.25 4.78 -25.38
N MET A 28 -14.90 3.74 -26.15
CA MET A 28 -15.89 2.85 -26.76
C MET A 28 -16.68 2.09 -25.70
N PHE A 29 -16.02 1.67 -24.62
CA PHE A 29 -16.67 1.08 -23.47
C PHE A 29 -17.65 2.05 -22.81
N ASP A 30 -17.26 3.29 -22.48
CA ASP A 30 -18.16 4.27 -21.84
C ASP A 30 -19.40 4.54 -22.72
N GLN A 31 -19.21 4.68 -24.03
CA GLN A 31 -20.31 4.87 -24.98
C GLN A 31 -21.25 3.65 -25.02
N GLY A 32 -20.71 2.44 -25.13
CA GLY A 32 -21.50 1.21 -25.12
C GLY A 32 -22.23 1.01 -23.79
N PHE A 33 -21.55 1.28 -22.69
CA PHE A 33 -22.08 1.15 -21.33
C PHE A 33 -23.24 2.12 -21.10
N ARG A 34 -23.08 3.41 -21.42
CA ARG A 34 -24.16 4.41 -21.36
C ARG A 34 -25.33 4.04 -22.27
N LYS A 35 -25.05 3.56 -23.49
CA LYS A 35 -26.06 3.12 -24.45
C LYS A 35 -26.91 1.99 -23.87
N CYS A 36 -26.31 1.00 -23.21
CA CYS A 36 -27.05 -0.09 -22.56
C CYS A 36 -28.10 0.40 -21.55
N PHE A 37 -27.74 1.36 -20.70
CA PHE A 37 -28.67 1.91 -19.70
C PHE A 37 -29.78 2.75 -20.34
N ARG A 38 -29.45 3.50 -21.39
CA ARG A 38 -30.42 4.31 -22.13
C ARG A 38 -31.42 3.44 -22.89
N ASP A 39 -30.93 2.44 -23.62
CA ASP A 39 -31.76 1.60 -24.50
C ASP A 39 -32.69 0.67 -23.71
N LEU A 40 -32.25 0.17 -22.54
CA LEU A 40 -33.02 -0.81 -21.78
C LEU A 40 -33.95 -0.21 -20.71
N GLY A 41 -33.70 1.01 -20.26
CA GLY A 41 -34.51 1.60 -19.19
C GLY A 41 -34.65 3.11 -19.25
N GLY A 42 -34.17 3.77 -20.31
CA GLY A 42 -34.19 5.23 -20.40
C GLY A 42 -33.36 5.90 -19.32
N PHE A 43 -32.39 5.21 -18.73
CA PHE A 43 -31.58 5.74 -17.64
C PHE A 43 -30.36 6.48 -18.16
N GLU A 44 -30.19 7.72 -17.71
CA GLU A 44 -28.88 8.36 -17.73
C GLU A 44 -28.02 7.77 -16.61
N LEU A 45 -26.74 7.53 -16.91
CA LEU A 45 -25.83 6.80 -16.02
C LEU A 45 -25.69 7.48 -14.64
N ASP A 46 -25.76 8.81 -14.61
CA ASP A 46 -25.67 9.61 -13.39
C ASP A 46 -26.86 9.36 -12.45
N ILE A 47 -28.03 9.05 -13.00
CA ILE A 47 -29.22 8.64 -12.23
C ILE A 47 -28.96 7.27 -11.62
N VAL A 48 -28.44 6.32 -12.41
CA VAL A 48 -28.12 4.96 -11.93
C VAL A 48 -27.12 5.02 -10.78
N PHE A 49 -26.03 5.80 -10.91
CA PHE A 49 -25.06 5.98 -9.83
C PHE A 49 -25.67 6.60 -8.59
N SER A 50 -26.50 7.64 -8.75
CA SER A 50 -27.21 8.26 -7.63
C SER A 50 -28.10 7.25 -6.91
N LEU A 51 -28.80 6.37 -7.63
CA LEU A 51 -29.65 5.34 -7.02
C LEU A 51 -28.82 4.26 -6.31
N VAL A 52 -27.82 3.70 -6.99
CA VAL A 52 -26.97 2.61 -6.49
C VAL A 52 -26.20 3.01 -5.25
N THR A 53 -25.76 4.27 -5.17
CA THR A 53 -24.98 4.79 -4.05
C THR A 53 -25.83 5.47 -2.99
N ASN A 54 -27.16 5.43 -3.13
CA ASN A 54 -28.08 6.16 -2.25
C ASN A 54 -27.71 7.65 -2.11
N GLU A 55 -27.45 8.29 -3.26
CA GLU A 55 -27.15 9.70 -3.46
C GLU A 55 -25.77 10.18 -2.97
N THR A 56 -24.87 9.28 -2.55
CA THR A 56 -23.52 9.68 -2.13
C THR A 56 -22.62 10.06 -3.31
N SER A 57 -22.86 9.50 -4.50
CA SER A 57 -22.12 9.86 -5.73
C SER A 57 -22.70 11.07 -6.46
N GLY A 58 -23.81 11.64 -5.97
CA GLY A 58 -24.55 12.72 -6.60
C GLY A 58 -26.03 12.65 -6.19
N ARG A 59 -26.66 13.81 -5.99
CA ARG A 59 -28.11 13.84 -5.69
C ARG A 59 -28.90 13.63 -6.97
N LEU A 60 -30.02 12.93 -6.86
CA LEU A 60 -30.99 12.89 -7.94
C LEU A 60 -31.44 14.31 -8.30
N PRO A 61 -31.61 14.63 -9.60
CA PRO A 61 -32.23 15.88 -10.01
C PRO A 61 -33.54 16.14 -9.25
N PRO A 62 -33.84 17.38 -8.82
CA PRO A 62 -35.01 17.65 -7.96
C PRO A 62 -36.33 17.18 -8.55
N ASN A 63 -36.47 17.18 -9.88
CA ASN A 63 -37.65 16.69 -10.59
C ASN A 63 -37.79 15.16 -10.57
N LEU A 64 -36.71 14.42 -10.31
CA LEU A 64 -36.66 12.96 -10.25
C LEU A 64 -36.65 12.41 -8.82
N ALA A 65 -36.28 13.22 -7.82
CA ALA A 65 -36.27 12.80 -6.42
C ALA A 65 -37.62 12.20 -5.94
N PRO A 66 -38.80 12.77 -6.28
CA PRO A 66 -40.10 12.17 -5.95
C PRO A 66 -40.34 10.81 -6.63
N GLN A 67 -39.61 10.51 -7.71
CA GLN A 67 -39.75 9.30 -8.50
C GLN A 67 -38.75 8.21 -8.11
N LYS A 68 -37.93 8.42 -7.06
CA LYS A 68 -36.86 7.50 -6.65
C LYS A 68 -37.33 6.04 -6.55
N ALA A 69 -38.48 5.78 -5.92
CA ALA A 69 -39.02 4.43 -5.79
C ALA A 69 -39.34 3.78 -7.15
N ASN A 70 -39.98 4.52 -8.05
CA ASN A 70 -40.31 4.04 -9.40
C ASN A 70 -39.05 3.81 -10.24
N LEU A 71 -38.05 4.69 -10.12
CA LEU A 71 -36.77 4.54 -10.81
C LEU A 71 -36.02 3.30 -10.33
N ILE A 72 -36.01 3.03 -9.02
CA ILE A 72 -35.45 1.79 -8.46
C ILE A 72 -36.20 0.58 -9.03
N GLN A 73 -37.53 0.59 -9.01
CA GLN A 73 -38.34 -0.52 -9.53
C GLN A 73 -38.05 -0.80 -11.01
N MET A 74 -37.97 0.23 -11.85
CA MET A 74 -37.63 0.09 -13.27
C MET A 74 -36.20 -0.40 -13.48
N LEU A 75 -35.24 0.09 -12.70
CA LEU A 75 -33.84 -0.35 -12.79
C LEU A 75 -33.71 -1.83 -12.40
N CYS A 76 -34.47 -2.25 -11.40
CA CYS A 76 -34.52 -3.64 -10.95
C CYS A 76 -35.21 -4.57 -11.95
N ALA A 77 -36.29 -4.13 -12.58
CA ALA A 77 -36.96 -4.89 -13.64
C ALA A 77 -36.03 -5.15 -14.84
N ASN A 78 -35.13 -4.21 -15.14
CA ASN A 78 -34.20 -4.30 -16.27
C ASN A 78 -32.80 -4.84 -15.90
N ARG A 79 -32.55 -5.21 -14.63
CA ARG A 79 -31.22 -5.61 -14.14
C ARG A 79 -30.54 -6.68 -15.01
N GLN A 80 -31.25 -7.76 -15.33
CA GLN A 80 -30.69 -8.86 -16.11
C GLN A 80 -30.35 -8.43 -17.55
N GLN A 81 -31.21 -7.63 -18.17
CA GLN A 81 -31.00 -7.13 -19.52
C GLN A 81 -29.79 -6.18 -19.57
N VAL A 82 -29.65 -5.31 -18.55
CA VAL A 82 -28.50 -4.41 -18.42
C VAL A 82 -27.21 -5.23 -18.30
N GLY A 83 -27.19 -6.25 -17.45
CA GLY A 83 -26.05 -7.17 -17.32
C GLY A 83 -25.69 -7.87 -18.64
N GLN A 84 -26.69 -8.37 -19.37
CA GLN A 84 -26.50 -9.01 -20.69
C GLN A 84 -25.99 -8.02 -21.75
N CYS A 85 -26.38 -6.76 -21.68
CA CYS A 85 -25.93 -5.73 -22.63
C CYS A 85 -24.49 -5.30 -22.37
N ILE A 86 -24.09 -5.16 -21.09
CA ILE A 86 -22.75 -4.68 -20.74
C ILE A 86 -21.67 -5.78 -20.78
N ALA A 87 -22.01 -7.04 -20.50
CA ALA A 87 -21.04 -8.13 -20.45
C ALA A 87 -20.20 -8.28 -21.75
N PRO A 88 -20.79 -8.22 -22.96
CA PRO A 88 -20.04 -8.27 -24.21
C PRO A 88 -18.99 -7.16 -24.39
N LEU A 89 -19.16 -6.02 -23.72
CA LEU A 89 -18.27 -4.85 -23.87
C LEU A 89 -16.84 -5.13 -23.37
N VAL A 90 -16.64 -6.18 -22.56
CA VAL A 90 -15.34 -6.53 -21.97
C VAL A 90 -14.86 -7.93 -22.36
N THR A 91 -15.74 -8.82 -22.83
CA THR A 91 -15.37 -10.16 -23.30
C THR A 91 -14.86 -10.19 -24.74
N ALA A 92 -15.20 -9.19 -25.55
CA ALA A 92 -14.67 -9.02 -26.91
C ALA A 92 -14.09 -7.61 -27.09
N PRO A 93 -13.07 -7.23 -26.28
CA PRO A 93 -12.44 -5.93 -26.45
C PRO A 93 -11.72 -5.90 -27.80
N ASP A 94 -11.68 -4.72 -28.42
CA ASP A 94 -10.83 -4.49 -29.59
C ASP A 94 -9.41 -4.96 -29.26
N ALA A 95 -8.74 -5.65 -30.19
CA ALA A 95 -7.39 -6.19 -29.97
C ALA A 95 -6.36 -5.11 -29.57
N SER A 96 -6.68 -3.83 -29.78
CA SER A 96 -5.89 -2.67 -29.34
C SER A 96 -6.04 -2.31 -27.86
N CYS A 97 -6.95 -2.93 -27.11
CA CYS A 97 -7.17 -2.68 -25.69
C CYS A 97 -6.02 -3.23 -24.84
N LYS A 98 -5.44 -2.37 -23.99
CA LYS A 98 -4.43 -2.81 -23.02
C LYS A 98 -5.09 -3.58 -21.88
N GLN A 99 -4.37 -4.54 -21.29
CA GLN A 99 -4.85 -5.32 -20.14
C GLN A 99 -5.27 -4.44 -18.95
N THR A 100 -4.63 -3.29 -18.76
CA THR A 100 -5.00 -2.29 -17.75
C THR A 100 -6.39 -1.71 -18.00
N ASP A 101 -6.72 -1.44 -19.26
CA ASP A 101 -8.01 -0.88 -19.66
C ASP A 101 -9.10 -1.94 -19.47
N ILE A 102 -8.82 -3.18 -19.89
CA ILE A 102 -9.71 -4.34 -19.70
C ILE A 102 -10.02 -4.55 -18.22
N GLY A 103 -9.01 -4.53 -17.35
CA GLY A 103 -9.22 -4.66 -15.91
C GLY A 103 -10.07 -3.53 -15.31
N MET A 104 -9.91 -2.29 -15.80
CA MET A 104 -10.70 -1.15 -15.35
C MET A 104 -12.16 -1.25 -15.80
N MET A 105 -12.41 -1.64 -17.05
CA MET A 105 -13.74 -1.85 -17.60
C MET A 105 -14.47 -2.99 -16.89
N ASP A 106 -13.76 -4.11 -16.64
CA ASP A 106 -14.29 -5.25 -15.89
C ASP A 106 -14.65 -4.86 -14.44
N GLY A 107 -13.74 -4.16 -13.75
CA GLY A 107 -14.01 -3.64 -12.40
C GLY A 107 -15.23 -2.71 -12.36
N THR A 108 -15.40 -1.88 -13.41
CA THR A 108 -16.55 -1.00 -13.58
C THR A 108 -17.87 -1.77 -13.70
N ILE A 109 -17.92 -2.76 -14.60
CA ILE A 109 -19.09 -3.61 -14.78
C ILE A 109 -19.44 -4.31 -13.48
N ASN A 110 -18.47 -4.98 -12.86
CA ASN A 110 -18.70 -5.78 -11.65
C ASN A 110 -19.19 -4.91 -10.50
N SER A 111 -18.62 -3.72 -10.33
CA SER A 111 -19.06 -2.73 -9.35
C SER A 111 -20.51 -2.28 -9.58
N MET A 112 -20.86 -1.94 -10.82
CA MET A 112 -22.20 -1.46 -11.15
C MET A 112 -23.26 -2.56 -11.04
N VAL A 113 -22.99 -3.76 -11.56
CA VAL A 113 -23.90 -4.91 -11.49
C VAL A 113 -24.16 -5.30 -10.03
N SER A 114 -23.11 -5.37 -9.21
CA SER A 114 -23.21 -5.57 -7.76
C SER A 114 -24.00 -4.45 -7.09
N GLY A 115 -23.75 -3.20 -7.52
CA GLY A 115 -24.50 -2.01 -7.17
C GLY A 115 -26.01 -2.15 -7.30
N ILE A 116 -26.43 -2.46 -8.53
CA ILE A 116 -27.83 -2.62 -8.90
C ILE A 116 -28.43 -3.85 -8.19
N ALA A 117 -27.70 -4.97 -8.11
CA ALA A 117 -28.17 -6.16 -7.43
C ALA A 117 -28.53 -5.88 -5.96
N ASN A 118 -27.66 -5.20 -5.21
CA ASN A 118 -27.94 -4.84 -3.83
C ASN A 118 -29.09 -3.84 -3.71
N LEU A 119 -29.16 -2.84 -4.60
CA LEU A 119 -30.27 -1.88 -4.64
C LEU A 119 -31.63 -2.59 -4.82
N CYS A 120 -31.63 -3.69 -5.58
CA CYS A 120 -32.81 -4.49 -5.88
C CYS A 120 -33.11 -5.60 -4.87
N GLY A 121 -32.33 -5.70 -3.78
CA GLY A 121 -32.44 -6.81 -2.84
C GLY A 121 -32.13 -8.18 -3.48
N ALA A 122 -31.50 -8.19 -4.64
CA ALA A 122 -31.10 -9.42 -5.31
C ALA A 122 -29.79 -9.93 -4.70
N PRO A 123 -29.61 -11.26 -4.57
CA PRO A 123 -28.37 -11.83 -4.07
C PRO A 123 -27.21 -11.32 -4.92
N ASN A 124 -26.19 -10.82 -4.23
CA ASN A 124 -25.15 -10.02 -4.84
C ASN A 124 -24.32 -10.88 -5.81
N GLU A 125 -24.34 -10.55 -7.10
CA GLU A 125 -23.54 -11.23 -8.13
C GLU A 125 -22.11 -10.68 -8.18
N GLY A 126 -21.46 -10.55 -7.02
CA GLY A 126 -20.03 -10.22 -6.96
C GLY A 126 -19.19 -11.24 -7.74
N SER A 127 -17.97 -10.83 -8.09
CA SER A 127 -17.01 -11.75 -8.71
C SER A 127 -16.80 -12.99 -7.83
N ALA A 128 -16.38 -14.11 -8.44
CA ALA A 128 -16.11 -15.34 -7.72
C ALA A 128 -15.15 -15.09 -6.55
N CYS A 129 -14.11 -14.29 -6.75
CA CYS A 129 -13.18 -13.83 -5.71
C CYS A 129 -13.89 -13.17 -4.52
N MET A 130 -14.68 -12.11 -4.76
CA MET A 130 -15.37 -11.40 -3.67
C MET A 130 -16.43 -12.26 -2.97
N LYS A 131 -17.14 -13.10 -3.74
CA LYS A 131 -18.10 -14.05 -3.18
C LYS A 131 -17.42 -15.09 -2.30
N ASN A 132 -16.29 -15.63 -2.75
CA ASN A 132 -15.51 -16.62 -1.99
C ASN A 132 -14.95 -15.98 -0.72
N PHE A 133 -14.44 -14.74 -0.80
CA PHE A 133 -14.00 -13.98 0.37
C PHE A 133 -15.15 -13.77 1.37
N ASP A 134 -16.26 -13.18 0.92
CA ASP A 134 -17.42 -12.88 1.78
C ASP A 134 -18.01 -14.15 2.39
N THR A 135 -18.18 -15.20 1.58
CA THR A 135 -18.68 -16.51 2.04
C THR A 135 -17.75 -17.12 3.09
N GLY A 136 -16.45 -17.16 2.81
CA GLY A 136 -15.45 -17.69 3.72
C GLY A 136 -15.35 -16.89 5.03
N PHE A 137 -15.43 -15.56 4.92
CA PHE A 137 -15.39 -14.67 6.07
C PHE A 137 -16.65 -14.79 6.93
N ARG A 138 -17.84 -14.81 6.32
CA ARG A 138 -19.13 -15.05 7.00
C ARG A 138 -19.19 -16.42 7.66
N LYS A 139 -18.68 -17.46 6.98
CA LYS A 139 -18.56 -18.81 7.54
C LYS A 139 -17.69 -18.81 8.79
N CYS A 140 -16.55 -18.12 8.76
CA CYS A 140 -15.74 -17.97 9.95
C CYS A 140 -16.46 -17.24 11.09
N LEU A 141 -17.10 -16.09 10.81
CA LEU A 141 -17.85 -15.36 11.85
C LEU A 141 -18.89 -16.27 12.51
N SER A 142 -19.59 -17.08 11.71
CA SER A 142 -20.55 -18.06 12.20
C SER A 142 -19.91 -19.15 13.08
N GLN A 143 -18.69 -19.61 12.75
CA GLN A 143 -17.92 -20.53 13.61
C GLN A 143 -17.54 -19.92 14.96
N GLN A 144 -17.43 -18.59 15.02
CA GLN A 144 -17.25 -17.84 16.26
C GLN A 144 -18.57 -17.54 17.00
N GLN A 145 -19.67 -18.16 16.57
CA GLN A 145 -21.02 -17.90 17.08
C GLN A 145 -21.48 -16.45 16.89
N ILE A 146 -20.89 -15.73 15.93
CA ILE A 146 -21.27 -14.37 15.58
C ILE A 146 -22.13 -14.42 14.33
N ASN A 147 -23.37 -13.96 14.45
CA ASN A 147 -24.24 -13.80 13.29
C ASN A 147 -23.62 -12.73 12.36
N PRO A 148 -23.23 -13.06 11.12
CA PRO A 148 -22.50 -12.14 10.25
C PRO A 148 -23.31 -10.89 9.88
N ASP A 149 -24.62 -11.03 9.69
CA ASP A 149 -25.49 -9.92 9.30
C ASP A 149 -25.61 -8.91 10.43
N ASN A 150 -25.90 -9.39 11.65
CA ASN A 150 -25.92 -8.54 12.84
C ASN A 150 -24.57 -7.85 13.07
N PHE A 151 -23.47 -8.58 12.85
CA PHE A 151 -22.12 -8.03 12.96
C PHE A 151 -21.87 -6.89 11.99
N PHE A 152 -22.21 -7.06 10.70
CA PHE A 152 -22.04 -5.98 9.72
C PHE A 152 -22.98 -4.79 9.97
N MET A 153 -24.20 -5.04 10.46
CA MET A 153 -25.10 -3.98 10.89
C MET A 153 -24.52 -3.21 12.08
N LEU A 154 -23.89 -3.90 13.04
CA LEU A 154 -23.18 -3.29 14.16
C LEU A 154 -22.01 -2.40 13.68
N LEU A 155 -21.19 -2.90 12.74
CA LEU A 155 -20.08 -2.13 12.17
C LEU A 155 -20.54 -0.89 11.40
N ALA A 156 -21.70 -0.97 10.75
CA ALA A 156 -22.29 0.14 10.00
C ALA A 156 -23.15 1.08 10.85
N ASP A 157 -23.19 0.87 12.17
CA ASP A 157 -24.07 1.55 13.13
C ASP A 157 -25.55 1.57 12.71
N GLN A 158 -26.02 0.48 12.11
CA GLN A 158 -27.40 0.33 11.68
C GLN A 158 -28.32 -0.25 12.77
N PRO A 159 -29.64 0.02 12.72
CA PRO A 159 -30.60 -0.55 13.66
C PRO A 159 -30.58 -2.08 13.57
N LEU A 160 -30.29 -2.76 14.67
CA LEU A 160 -30.27 -4.22 14.72
C LEU A 160 -31.71 -4.79 14.66
N PRO A 161 -31.89 -6.04 14.18
CA PRO A 161 -33.19 -6.71 14.19
C PRO A 161 -33.79 -6.79 15.60
N ALA A 162 -35.12 -6.80 15.68
CA ALA A 162 -35.83 -6.90 16.97
C ALA A 162 -35.37 -8.14 17.75
N GLY A 163 -35.06 -7.96 19.03
CA GLY A 163 -34.55 -9.03 19.90
C GLY A 163 -33.03 -9.18 19.94
N VAL A 164 -32.28 -8.46 19.09
CA VAL A 164 -30.81 -8.44 19.16
C VAL A 164 -30.35 -7.26 20.01
N ASN A 165 -29.74 -7.54 21.17
CA ASN A 165 -29.20 -6.50 22.04
C ASN A 165 -27.82 -6.03 21.54
N LYS A 166 -27.69 -4.72 21.24
CA LYS A 166 -26.46 -4.11 20.72
C LYS A 166 -25.25 -4.33 21.64
N GLU A 167 -25.43 -4.22 22.96
CA GLU A 167 -24.33 -4.38 23.92
C GLU A 167 -23.91 -5.84 24.12
N GLN A 168 -24.85 -6.78 24.06
CA GLN A 168 -24.52 -8.20 24.05
C GLN A 168 -23.75 -8.58 22.79
N LEU A 169 -24.21 -8.11 21.62
CA LEU A 169 -23.52 -8.34 20.35
C LEU A 169 -22.13 -7.70 20.36
N LYS A 170 -21.99 -6.47 20.87
CA LYS A 170 -20.70 -5.80 21.03
C LYS A 170 -19.79 -6.58 21.98
N THR A 171 -20.28 -7.06 23.12
CA THR A 171 -19.49 -7.86 24.08
C THR A 171 -18.97 -9.15 23.46
N LEU A 172 -19.81 -9.83 22.67
CA LEU A 172 -19.44 -11.05 21.95
C LEU A 172 -18.44 -10.75 20.82
N SER A 173 -18.71 -9.71 20.04
CA SER A 173 -17.91 -9.35 18.88
C SER A 173 -16.56 -8.71 19.24
N CYS A 174 -16.47 -8.01 20.37
CA CYS A 174 -15.31 -7.18 20.73
C CYS A 174 -14.33 -7.82 21.70
N SER A 175 -14.50 -9.11 22.00
CA SER A 175 -13.53 -9.84 22.82
C SER A 175 -12.17 -9.94 22.09
N ASP A 176 -11.07 -9.97 22.84
CA ASP A 176 -9.74 -10.17 22.25
C ASP A 176 -9.63 -11.47 21.46
N THR A 177 -10.32 -12.52 21.90
CA THR A 177 -10.40 -13.81 21.20
C THR A 177 -11.11 -13.65 19.87
N THR A 178 -12.28 -12.99 19.86
CA THR A 178 -13.02 -12.71 18.62
C THR A 178 -12.18 -11.89 17.66
N ARG A 179 -11.52 -10.84 18.13
CA ARG A 179 -10.64 -9.99 17.31
C ARG A 179 -9.55 -10.80 16.62
N ARG A 180 -8.85 -11.67 17.38
CA ARG A 180 -7.80 -12.53 16.82
C ARG A 180 -8.37 -13.52 15.80
N ASN A 181 -9.51 -14.13 16.10
CA ASN A 181 -10.16 -15.07 15.19
C ASN A 181 -10.64 -14.38 13.92
N MET A 182 -11.16 -13.15 14.01
CA MET A 182 -11.51 -12.33 12.86
C MET A 182 -10.32 -11.98 11.96
N LEU A 183 -9.19 -11.55 12.54
CA LEU A 183 -7.97 -11.26 11.81
C LEU A 183 -7.42 -12.51 11.13
N LYS A 184 -7.36 -13.63 11.86
CA LYS A 184 -6.97 -14.93 11.32
C LYS A 184 -7.86 -15.31 10.15
N CYS A 185 -9.18 -15.26 10.31
CA CYS A 185 -10.10 -15.60 9.25
C CYS A 185 -10.02 -14.69 8.04
N SER A 186 -9.77 -13.40 8.24
CA SER A 186 -9.57 -12.48 7.12
C SER A 186 -8.32 -12.86 6.32
N THR A 187 -7.25 -13.22 7.03
CA THR A 187 -5.96 -13.61 6.43
C THR A 187 -6.03 -14.98 5.75
N ASP A 188 -6.65 -15.96 6.40
CA ASP A 188 -6.84 -17.32 5.88
C ASP A 188 -7.75 -17.29 4.64
N ASN A 189 -8.83 -16.51 4.66
CA ASN A 189 -9.68 -16.36 3.48
C ASN A 189 -8.97 -15.60 2.35
N LEU A 190 -8.27 -14.51 2.65
CA LEU A 190 -7.55 -13.74 1.63
C LEU A 190 -6.44 -14.56 0.96
N SER A 191 -5.70 -15.36 1.73
CA SER A 191 -4.68 -16.25 1.19
C SER A 191 -5.27 -17.43 0.42
N GLY A 192 -6.40 -17.97 0.88
CA GLY A 192 -7.11 -19.07 0.22
C GLY A 192 -7.72 -18.70 -1.14
N ILE A 193 -8.16 -17.45 -1.31
CA ILE A 193 -8.73 -16.97 -2.59
C ILE A 193 -7.70 -16.35 -3.53
N GLN A 194 -6.45 -16.20 -3.12
CA GLN A 194 -5.46 -15.42 -3.86
C GLN A 194 -5.18 -15.98 -5.26
N ALA A 195 -5.32 -17.29 -5.45
CA ALA A 195 -5.21 -17.97 -6.75
C ALA A 195 -6.44 -17.75 -7.66
N ASP A 196 -7.61 -17.49 -7.06
CA ASP A 196 -8.89 -17.29 -7.76
C ASP A 196 -9.20 -15.81 -8.03
N CYS A 197 -8.40 -14.90 -7.48
CA CYS A 197 -8.59 -13.46 -7.57
C CYS A 197 -7.65 -12.82 -8.59
N LYS A 198 -8.18 -11.93 -9.42
CA LYS A 198 -7.35 -11.02 -10.20
C LYS A 198 -6.61 -10.05 -9.26
N PRO A 199 -5.42 -9.55 -9.60
CA PRO A 199 -4.66 -8.63 -8.74
C PRO A 199 -5.46 -7.41 -8.25
N GLN A 200 -6.32 -6.85 -9.09
CA GLN A 200 -7.19 -5.72 -8.74
C GLN A 200 -8.23 -6.10 -7.68
N GLU A 201 -8.77 -7.33 -7.74
CA GLU A 201 -9.74 -7.82 -6.78
C GLU A 201 -9.07 -8.05 -5.42
N THR A 202 -7.85 -8.59 -5.39
CA THR A 202 -7.05 -8.74 -4.17
C THR A 202 -6.82 -7.40 -3.47
N ILE A 203 -6.51 -6.34 -4.23
CA ILE A 203 -6.36 -4.98 -3.68
C ILE A 203 -7.70 -4.46 -3.12
N MET A 204 -8.80 -4.72 -3.82
CA MET A 204 -10.14 -4.33 -3.39
C MET A 204 -10.56 -5.06 -2.09
N VAL A 205 -10.32 -6.37 -1.99
CA VAL A 205 -10.53 -7.15 -0.77
C VAL A 205 -9.67 -6.61 0.37
N GLY A 206 -8.38 -6.36 0.13
CA GLY A 206 -7.48 -5.82 1.15
C GLY A 206 -7.91 -4.45 1.69
N THR A 207 -8.33 -3.55 0.80
CA THR A 207 -8.86 -2.22 1.18
C THR A 207 -10.16 -2.35 1.96
N THR A 208 -11.03 -3.26 1.53
CA THR A 208 -12.30 -3.55 2.18
C THR A 208 -12.09 -4.07 3.60
N LEU A 209 -11.14 -4.99 3.77
CA LEU A 209 -10.74 -5.52 5.07
C LEU A 209 -10.19 -4.41 5.98
N GLN A 210 -9.33 -3.54 5.46
CA GLN A 210 -8.77 -2.42 6.22
C GLN A 210 -9.87 -1.50 6.76
N ASN A 211 -10.85 -1.13 5.91
CA ASN A 211 -11.99 -0.31 6.31
C ASN A 211 -12.87 -1.00 7.35
N MET A 212 -13.11 -2.30 7.18
CA MET A 212 -13.88 -3.10 8.14
C MET A 212 -13.19 -3.19 9.50
N MET A 213 -11.86 -3.37 9.53
CA MET A 213 -11.09 -3.38 10.78
C MET A 213 -11.11 -2.02 11.48
N GLY A 214 -11.05 -0.92 10.73
CA GLY A 214 -11.24 0.43 11.31
C GLY A 214 -12.63 0.61 11.93
N ALA A 215 -13.68 0.17 11.22
CA ALA A 215 -15.05 0.19 11.76
C ALA A 215 -15.20 -0.66 13.03
N TYR A 216 -14.60 -1.85 13.02
CA TYR A 216 -14.57 -2.77 14.16
C TYR A 216 -13.90 -2.14 15.39
N GLU A 217 -12.74 -1.50 15.22
CA GLU A 217 -12.06 -0.84 16.33
C GLU A 217 -12.89 0.30 16.94
N GLY A 218 -13.55 1.10 16.10
CA GLY A 218 -14.46 2.15 16.57
C GLY A 218 -15.61 1.59 17.40
N VAL A 219 -16.29 0.56 16.90
CA VAL A 219 -17.37 -0.10 17.64
C VAL A 219 -16.85 -0.66 18.96
N CYS A 220 -15.73 -1.37 18.95
CA CYS A 220 -15.27 -2.17 20.08
C CYS A 220 -14.59 -1.38 21.19
N THR A 221 -13.87 -0.32 20.84
CA THR A 221 -13.21 0.51 21.85
C THR A 221 -14.16 1.54 22.46
N GLY A 222 -15.31 1.80 21.83
CA GLY A 222 -16.24 2.85 22.26
C GLY A 222 -15.67 4.27 22.17
N LYS A 223 -14.39 4.39 21.80
CA LYS A 223 -13.87 5.60 21.21
C LYS A 223 -14.60 5.71 19.89
N PRO A 224 -15.23 6.85 19.55
CA PRO A 224 -15.59 7.07 18.17
C PRO A 224 -14.35 6.71 17.32
N ILE A 225 -14.55 6.37 16.05
CA ILE A 225 -13.50 6.65 15.06
C ILE A 225 -13.38 8.18 15.02
N ASN A 226 -12.94 8.79 16.12
CA ASN A 226 -12.28 10.05 16.10
C ASN A 226 -11.11 9.74 15.18
N PRO A 227 -10.98 10.43 14.05
CA PRO A 227 -9.69 10.43 13.40
C PRO A 227 -8.72 10.76 14.53
N ASP A 228 -7.80 9.83 14.84
CA ASP A 228 -6.83 10.01 15.93
C ASP A 228 -6.39 11.48 15.96
N GLN A 229 -6.16 12.12 17.11
CA GLN A 229 -5.79 13.55 17.12
C GLN A 229 -4.73 13.90 16.05
N CYS A 230 -3.81 12.97 15.79
CA CYS A 230 -2.90 12.94 14.65
C CYS A 230 -3.58 12.99 13.26
N MET A 231 -4.51 12.06 12.93
CA MET A 231 -5.28 12.10 11.68
C MET A 231 -6.18 13.32 11.58
N SER A 232 -6.83 13.75 12.66
CA SER A 232 -7.64 14.97 12.66
C SER A 232 -6.77 16.21 12.41
N ALA A 233 -5.60 16.30 13.06
CA ALA A 233 -4.63 17.37 12.84
C ALA A 233 -4.03 17.32 11.42
N PHE A 234 -3.83 16.12 10.87
CA PHE A 234 -3.42 15.95 9.49
C PHE A 234 -4.50 16.40 8.52
N GLU A 235 -5.75 15.96 8.66
CA GLU A 235 -6.86 16.36 7.79
C GLU A 235 -7.09 17.88 7.83
N GLU A 236 -7.08 18.46 9.03
CA GLU A 236 -7.19 19.91 9.22
C GLU A 236 -5.99 20.65 8.62
N GLY A 237 -4.76 20.18 8.90
CA GLY A 237 -3.55 20.77 8.34
C GLY A 237 -3.50 20.68 6.82
N MET A 238 -3.93 19.55 6.24
CA MET A 238 -4.04 19.36 4.80
C MET A 238 -5.10 20.28 4.21
N ASN A 239 -6.22 20.48 4.88
CA ASN A 239 -7.25 21.43 4.48
C ASN A 239 -6.74 22.88 4.51
N GLN A 240 -5.99 23.26 5.55
CA GLN A 240 -5.33 24.55 5.63
C GLN A 240 -4.28 24.73 4.53
N CYS A 241 -3.51 23.69 4.23
CA CYS A 241 -2.56 23.69 3.12
C CYS A 241 -3.25 23.87 1.78
N ALA A 242 -4.34 23.14 1.53
CA ALA A 242 -5.16 23.29 0.33
C ALA A 242 -5.70 24.72 0.21
N LYS A 243 -6.25 25.29 1.28
CA LYS A 243 -6.71 26.69 1.28
C LYS A 243 -5.58 27.67 0.99
N LYS A 244 -4.43 27.51 1.66
CA LYS A 244 -3.30 28.43 1.50
C LYS A 244 -2.67 28.36 0.11
N THR A 245 -2.55 27.16 -0.46
CA THR A 245 -1.81 26.93 -1.70
C THR A 245 -2.69 26.98 -2.94
N LEU A 246 -3.93 26.52 -2.85
CA LEU A 246 -4.86 26.39 -3.96
C LEU A 246 -6.08 27.29 -3.87
N ASP A 247 -6.32 27.93 -2.72
CA ASP A 247 -7.54 28.68 -2.41
C ASP A 247 -8.80 27.78 -2.48
N MET A 248 -8.65 26.53 -2.00
CA MET A 248 -9.68 25.49 -2.10
C MET A 248 -9.70 24.62 -0.85
N ASP A 249 -10.89 24.14 -0.46
CA ASP A 249 -11.00 23.07 0.53
C ASP A 249 -10.46 21.75 -0.02
N MET A 250 -9.83 20.94 0.84
CA MET A 250 -9.30 19.63 0.48
C MET A 250 -10.40 18.69 -0.04
N LYS A 251 -11.62 18.81 0.51
CA LYS A 251 -12.80 18.09 0.03
C LYS A 251 -13.06 18.38 -1.45
N LEU A 252 -12.95 19.63 -1.88
CA LEU A 252 -13.18 20.01 -3.26
C LEU A 252 -12.11 19.44 -4.20
N ILE A 253 -10.85 19.43 -3.74
CA ILE A 253 -9.75 18.79 -4.48
C ILE A 253 -10.04 17.30 -4.67
N ILE A 254 -10.41 16.59 -3.60
CA ILE A 254 -10.76 15.16 -3.66
C ILE A 254 -11.92 14.93 -4.64
N MET A 255 -12.97 15.75 -4.59
CA MET A 255 -14.10 15.67 -5.51
C MET A 255 -13.66 15.81 -6.97
N VAL A 256 -12.78 16.78 -7.28
CA VAL A 256 -12.25 16.98 -8.64
C VAL A 256 -11.43 15.79 -9.11
N LEU A 257 -10.53 15.26 -8.25
CA LEU A 257 -9.66 14.12 -8.57
C LEU A 257 -10.46 12.83 -8.76
N GLN A 258 -11.52 12.63 -7.97
CA GLN A 258 -12.40 11.46 -8.03
C GLN A 258 -13.51 11.59 -9.08
N GLY A 259 -13.61 12.75 -9.76
CA GLY A 259 -14.64 13.00 -10.76
C GLY A 259 -16.07 13.11 -10.21
N GLN A 260 -16.23 13.45 -8.93
CA GLN A 260 -17.53 13.63 -8.28
C GLN A 260 -18.25 14.90 -8.77
N THR A 261 -19.57 14.95 -8.59
CA THR A 261 -20.40 16.13 -8.88
C THR A 261 -19.98 17.31 -8.00
N LEU A 262 -19.60 18.43 -8.62
CA LEU A 262 -19.14 19.62 -7.90
C LEU A 262 -20.31 20.48 -7.40
N PRO A 263 -20.11 21.30 -6.34
CA PRO A 263 -21.08 22.31 -5.94
C PRO A 263 -21.46 23.24 -7.10
N ALA A 264 -22.71 23.72 -7.09
CA ALA A 264 -23.23 24.60 -8.14
C ALA A 264 -22.34 25.85 -8.32
N GLY A 265 -22.09 26.22 -9.57
CA GLY A 265 -21.25 27.37 -9.93
C GLY A 265 -19.76 27.06 -10.08
N GLN A 266 -19.31 25.82 -9.83
CA GLN A 266 -17.91 25.44 -10.00
C GLN A 266 -17.66 24.67 -11.31
N ASN A 267 -16.57 25.00 -12.00
CA ASN A 267 -16.19 24.37 -13.26
C ASN A 267 -15.03 23.38 -13.05
N LYS A 268 -15.25 22.10 -13.34
CA LYS A 268 -14.29 21.01 -13.12
C LYS A 268 -12.93 21.25 -13.78
N ASP A 269 -12.92 21.70 -15.04
CA ASP A 269 -11.68 21.93 -15.78
C ASP A 269 -10.88 23.10 -15.20
N THR A 270 -11.57 24.14 -14.74
CA THR A 270 -10.95 25.30 -14.08
C THR A 270 -10.32 24.90 -12.76
N LEU A 271 -11.04 24.14 -11.92
CA LEU A 271 -10.51 23.62 -10.66
C LEU A 271 -9.32 22.69 -10.91
N LYS A 272 -9.44 21.75 -11.85
CA LYS A 272 -8.37 20.82 -12.22
C LYS A 272 -7.13 21.58 -12.70
N LYS A 273 -7.29 22.59 -13.56
CA LYS A 273 -6.18 23.43 -14.03
C LYS A 273 -5.53 24.20 -12.88
N ASN A 274 -6.30 24.70 -11.92
CA ASN A 274 -5.75 25.39 -10.73
C ASN A 274 -5.01 24.41 -9.80
N ILE A 275 -5.54 23.21 -9.58
CA ILE A 275 -4.85 22.14 -8.84
C ILE A 275 -3.53 21.82 -9.55
N CYS A 276 -3.57 21.51 -10.84
CA CYS A 276 -2.40 21.09 -11.61
C CYS A 276 -1.33 22.17 -11.79
N SER A 277 -1.68 23.46 -11.74
CA SER A 277 -0.69 24.54 -11.80
C SER A 277 -0.01 24.84 -10.46
N LYS A 278 -0.59 24.38 -9.34
CA LYS A 278 -0.16 24.77 -7.98
C LYS A 278 -0.01 23.60 -7.00
N TRP A 279 -0.09 22.35 -7.47
CA TRP A 279 -0.04 21.18 -6.58
C TRP A 279 1.36 20.94 -5.98
N LYS A 280 2.45 21.42 -6.58
CA LYS A 280 3.80 21.36 -5.98
C LYS A 280 3.88 22.13 -4.64
N PRO A 281 3.41 23.38 -4.56
CA PRO A 281 3.20 24.05 -3.27
C PRO A 281 2.35 23.26 -2.28
N LEU A 282 1.28 22.58 -2.73
CA LEU A 282 0.47 21.71 -1.88
C LEU A 282 1.29 20.52 -1.36
N GLU A 283 2.11 19.89 -2.20
CA GLU A 283 3.03 18.81 -1.82
C GLU A 283 3.99 19.27 -0.72
N THR A 284 4.66 20.41 -0.91
CA THR A 284 5.59 20.96 0.09
C THR A 284 4.85 21.26 1.40
N CYS A 285 3.70 21.92 1.33
CA CYS A 285 2.90 22.25 2.51
C CYS A 285 2.43 21.00 3.26
N GLY A 286 1.96 19.98 2.53
CA GLY A 286 1.48 18.75 3.15
C GLY A 286 2.59 17.92 3.80
N LYS A 287 3.84 17.97 3.29
CA LYS A 287 5.00 17.40 4.01
C LYS A 287 5.19 18.07 5.37
N ASP A 288 5.07 19.39 5.44
CA ASP A 288 5.13 20.11 6.72
C ASP A 288 3.98 19.74 7.65
N VAL A 289 2.78 19.48 7.11
CA VAL A 289 1.64 19.00 7.91
C VAL A 289 1.96 17.66 8.54
N ILE A 290 2.52 16.70 7.81
CA ILE A 290 2.91 15.39 8.35
C ILE A 290 3.90 15.56 9.51
N LEU A 291 4.93 16.39 9.31
CA LEU A 291 5.97 16.64 10.32
C LEU A 291 5.41 17.31 11.57
N ASN A 292 4.40 18.17 11.42
CA ASN A 292 3.82 18.97 12.50
C ASN A 292 2.54 18.37 13.11
N ALA A 293 1.99 17.29 12.54
CA ALA A 293 0.77 16.66 13.03
C ALA A 293 0.90 16.04 14.44
N GLY A 294 2.11 16.05 15.03
CA GLY A 294 2.36 15.57 16.39
C GLY A 294 2.13 14.06 16.53
N CYS A 295 2.19 13.34 15.41
CA CYS A 295 1.87 11.92 15.36
C CYS A 295 2.91 11.09 16.10
N ALA A 296 2.44 10.16 16.92
CA ALA A 296 3.30 9.08 17.39
C ALA A 296 3.79 8.27 16.18
N ARG A 297 5.00 7.72 16.25
CA ARG A 297 5.67 7.00 15.14
C ARG A 297 4.81 5.93 14.46
N LYS A 298 3.85 5.34 15.17
CA LYS A 298 2.92 4.31 14.65
C LYS A 298 1.80 4.87 13.78
N GLN A 299 1.32 6.06 14.11
CA GLN A 299 0.27 6.76 13.36
C GLN A 299 0.86 7.50 12.16
N LEU A 300 2.14 7.88 12.26
CA LEU A 300 2.88 8.54 11.19
C LEU A 300 2.82 7.76 9.87
N LEU A 301 2.95 6.43 9.91
CA LEU A 301 2.85 5.58 8.71
C LEU A 301 1.49 5.69 8.01
N GLY A 302 0.38 5.76 8.78
CA GLY A 302 -0.97 5.89 8.22
C GLY A 302 -1.19 7.26 7.57
N VAL A 303 -0.69 8.32 8.21
CA VAL A 303 -0.71 9.69 7.71
C VAL A 303 0.15 9.84 6.45
N GLU A 304 1.38 9.32 6.47
CA GLU A 304 2.30 9.32 5.34
C GLU A 304 1.70 8.56 4.15
N ALA A 305 1.06 7.41 4.41
CA ALA A 305 0.39 6.64 3.37
C ALA A 305 -0.81 7.40 2.78
N GLN A 306 -1.64 8.07 3.59
CA GLN A 306 -2.74 8.89 3.08
C GLN A 306 -2.23 10.07 2.25
N PHE A 307 -1.23 10.80 2.75
CA PHE A 307 -0.61 11.91 2.04
C PHE A 307 -0.01 11.46 0.71
N ALA A 308 0.73 10.35 0.72
CA ALA A 308 1.28 9.76 -0.49
C ALA A 308 0.16 9.44 -1.49
N ARG A 309 -0.91 8.72 -1.09
CA ARG A 309 -2.05 8.43 -1.98
C ARG A 309 -2.65 9.69 -2.60
N MET A 310 -2.81 10.75 -1.81
CA MET A 310 -3.33 12.02 -2.30
C MET A 310 -2.39 12.67 -3.32
N VAL A 311 -1.10 12.82 -3.00
CA VAL A 311 -0.10 13.40 -3.91
C VAL A 311 0.00 12.62 -5.21
N ILE A 312 -0.03 11.29 -5.13
CA ILE A 312 -0.03 10.39 -6.29
C ILE A 312 -1.28 10.61 -7.15
N SER A 313 -2.46 10.74 -6.52
CA SER A 313 -3.72 10.97 -7.22
C SER A 313 -3.71 12.32 -7.95
N VAL A 314 -3.19 13.37 -7.31
CA VAL A 314 -3.04 14.69 -7.92
C VAL A 314 -2.05 14.65 -9.09
N ALA A 315 -0.87 14.08 -8.87
CA ALA A 315 0.16 13.91 -9.89
C ALA A 315 -0.38 13.21 -11.15
N THR A 316 -1.06 12.08 -10.94
CA THR A 316 -1.64 11.27 -12.00
C THR A 316 -2.73 12.04 -12.74
N ALA A 317 -3.63 12.72 -12.02
CA ALA A 317 -4.68 13.54 -12.63
C ALA A 317 -4.13 14.70 -13.46
N CYS A 318 -2.96 15.21 -13.08
CA CYS A 318 -2.26 16.30 -13.75
C CYS A 318 -1.29 15.85 -14.86
N GLY A 319 -1.17 14.54 -15.10
CA GLY A 319 -0.24 14.00 -16.09
C GLY A 319 1.23 14.21 -15.71
N ASP A 320 1.51 14.48 -14.43
CA ASP A 320 2.87 14.69 -13.94
C ASP A 320 3.54 13.34 -13.69
N THR A 321 4.38 12.93 -14.66
CA THR A 321 5.17 11.71 -14.59
C THR A 321 6.44 11.86 -13.77
N THR A 322 6.74 13.05 -13.24
CA THR A 322 7.94 13.33 -12.45
C THR A 322 7.80 13.00 -10.97
N LEU A 323 6.59 12.62 -10.52
CA LEU A 323 6.36 12.22 -9.13
C LEU A 323 6.59 10.75 -8.84
N PRO A 324 6.89 10.44 -7.55
CA PRO A 324 7.11 9.07 -7.07
C PRO A 324 5.95 8.13 -7.38
N GLY A 325 4.73 8.66 -7.48
CA GLY A 325 3.49 7.92 -7.74
C GLY A 325 3.37 7.24 -9.09
N ALA A 326 3.72 7.95 -10.17
CA ALA A 326 3.64 7.39 -11.52
C ALA A 326 4.68 6.29 -11.68
N CYS A 327 5.88 6.53 -11.14
CA CYS A 327 6.93 5.54 -11.12
C CYS A 327 6.57 4.34 -10.22
N LEU A 328 5.96 4.54 -9.05
CA LEU A 328 5.45 3.49 -8.15
C LEU A 328 4.56 2.44 -8.83
N LEU A 329 3.59 2.91 -9.62
CA LEU A 329 2.70 2.05 -10.41
C LEU A 329 3.47 1.20 -11.43
N THR A 330 4.68 1.63 -11.77
CA THR A 330 5.59 0.96 -12.70
C THR A 330 6.82 0.35 -12.02
N LEU A 331 7.07 0.59 -10.72
CA LEU A 331 8.34 0.29 -10.06
C LEU A 331 8.53 -1.21 -9.98
N GLN A 332 7.46 -1.94 -9.63
CA GLN A 332 7.44 -3.39 -9.63
C GLN A 332 7.73 -3.94 -11.05
N LYS A 333 7.18 -3.32 -12.09
CA LYS A 333 7.44 -3.68 -13.49
C LYS A 333 8.88 -3.34 -13.92
N GLN A 334 9.40 -2.20 -13.48
CA GLN A 334 10.76 -1.76 -13.79
C GLN A 334 11.80 -2.65 -13.10
N PHE A 335 11.55 -3.06 -11.85
CA PHE A 335 12.35 -4.08 -11.17
C PHE A 335 12.26 -5.44 -11.87
N GLY A 336 11.06 -5.89 -12.28
CA GLY A 336 10.93 -7.10 -13.11
C GLY A 336 11.72 -7.01 -14.43
N THR A 337 11.84 -5.82 -15.02
CA THR A 337 12.68 -5.59 -16.21
C THR A 337 14.17 -5.75 -15.89
N CYS A 338 14.62 -5.37 -14.68
CA CYS A 338 16.00 -5.61 -14.25
C CYS A 338 16.35 -7.10 -14.17
N PHE A 339 15.43 -7.95 -13.68
CA PHE A 339 15.62 -9.40 -13.71
C PHE A 339 15.83 -9.91 -15.13
N GLY A 340 14.95 -9.53 -16.06
CA GLY A 340 15.08 -9.90 -17.48
C GLY A 340 16.39 -9.42 -18.11
N LYS A 341 16.84 -8.20 -17.82
CA LYS A 341 18.10 -7.64 -18.34
C LYS A 341 19.33 -8.44 -17.94
N VAL A 342 19.35 -9.01 -16.74
CA VAL A 342 20.48 -9.82 -16.26
C VAL A 342 20.34 -11.31 -16.59
N GLY A 343 19.28 -11.69 -17.31
CA GLY A 343 18.98 -13.07 -17.70
C GLY A 343 18.31 -13.90 -16.60
N LEU A 344 17.78 -13.26 -15.55
CA LEU A 344 16.94 -13.91 -14.55
C LEU A 344 15.47 -13.84 -14.97
N SER A 345 14.66 -14.82 -14.55
CA SER A 345 13.22 -14.78 -14.82
C SER A 345 12.58 -13.62 -14.03
N PRO A 346 11.82 -12.72 -14.69
CA PRO A 346 11.01 -11.71 -14.00
C PRO A 346 9.99 -12.31 -13.04
N ASP A 347 9.56 -13.55 -13.28
CA ASP A 347 8.57 -14.26 -12.46
C ASP A 347 9.11 -14.60 -11.07
N ILE A 348 10.43 -14.66 -10.88
CA ILE A 348 11.04 -14.80 -9.54
C ILE A 348 10.70 -13.58 -8.66
N TYR A 349 10.51 -12.41 -9.27
CA TYR A 349 10.15 -11.18 -8.57
C TYR A 349 8.64 -10.93 -8.55
N LEU A 350 7.91 -11.35 -9.58
CA LEU A 350 6.49 -11.03 -9.79
C LEU A 350 5.52 -12.15 -9.39
N SER A 351 5.94 -13.40 -9.38
CA SER A 351 5.05 -14.53 -9.15
C SER A 351 5.08 -14.98 -7.68
N ASN A 352 3.91 -15.34 -7.18
CA ASN A 352 3.76 -16.23 -6.03
C ASN A 352 3.95 -17.71 -6.44
N ASP A 353 4.29 -17.98 -7.70
CA ASP A 353 4.21 -19.29 -8.37
C ASP A 353 5.44 -20.18 -8.18
N THR A 354 6.39 -19.77 -7.34
CA THR A 354 7.39 -20.75 -6.90
C THR A 354 6.71 -21.75 -5.99
N GLU A 355 6.56 -23.01 -6.44
CA GLU A 355 6.14 -24.17 -5.62
C GLU A 355 6.90 -24.25 -4.29
N HIS A 356 8.07 -23.62 -4.24
CA HIS A 356 8.89 -23.40 -3.06
C HIS A 356 8.82 -21.93 -2.61
N LYS A 357 7.73 -21.54 -1.94
CA LYS A 357 7.66 -20.26 -1.20
C LYS A 357 8.91 -20.12 -0.33
N GLY A 358 9.86 -19.28 -0.73
CA GLY A 358 11.13 -19.08 -0.03
C GLY A 358 12.40 -19.33 -0.86
N ALA A 359 12.29 -19.81 -2.11
CA ALA A 359 13.43 -20.02 -3.00
C ALA A 359 13.99 -18.71 -3.60
N LEU A 360 14.37 -17.77 -2.73
CA LEU A 360 14.81 -16.39 -3.06
C LEU A 360 15.91 -16.30 -4.12
N ILE A 361 16.87 -17.23 -4.13
CA ILE A 361 17.98 -17.22 -5.11
C ILE A 361 17.96 -18.44 -6.03
N GLY A 362 16.93 -19.28 -5.99
CA GLY A 362 16.84 -20.54 -6.75
C GLY A 362 16.57 -21.76 -5.87
N ALA A 363 16.11 -22.86 -6.46
CA ALA A 363 15.72 -24.08 -5.76
C ALA A 363 16.81 -25.17 -5.74
N ASN A 364 17.88 -24.99 -6.52
CA ASN A 364 19.01 -25.91 -6.61
C ASN A 364 20.32 -25.15 -6.77
N THR A 365 21.45 -25.87 -6.67
CA THR A 365 22.79 -25.30 -6.73
C THR A 365 23.03 -24.49 -8.00
N LYS A 366 22.60 -25.01 -9.16
CA LYS A 366 22.81 -24.36 -10.45
C LYS A 366 22.05 -23.04 -10.56
N GLU A 367 20.79 -23.01 -10.13
CA GLU A 367 19.99 -21.78 -10.09
C GLU A 367 20.54 -20.76 -9.10
N ALA A 368 20.92 -21.21 -7.90
CA ALA A 368 21.54 -20.37 -6.88
C ALA A 368 22.85 -19.75 -7.34
N GLU A 369 23.75 -20.54 -7.92
CA GLU A 369 25.00 -20.04 -8.49
C GLU A 369 24.74 -19.05 -9.63
N PHE A 370 23.79 -19.36 -10.51
CA PHE A 370 23.43 -18.47 -11.61
C PHE A 370 22.88 -17.13 -11.08
N TYR A 371 21.93 -17.15 -10.15
CA TYR A 371 21.41 -15.93 -9.51
C TYR A 371 22.54 -15.13 -8.86
N CYS A 372 23.39 -15.80 -8.07
CA CYS A 372 24.47 -15.16 -7.35
C CYS A 372 25.52 -14.54 -8.28
N SER A 373 25.75 -15.13 -9.45
CA SER A 373 26.59 -14.54 -10.50
C SER A 373 26.01 -13.26 -11.10
N LYS A 374 24.68 -13.08 -11.05
CA LYS A 374 23.94 -11.92 -11.57
C LYS A 374 23.56 -10.89 -10.52
N LYS A 375 23.78 -11.19 -9.23
CA LYS A 375 23.38 -10.35 -8.10
C LYS A 375 23.85 -8.90 -8.26
N HIS A 376 25.14 -8.68 -8.54
CA HIS A 376 25.68 -7.32 -8.62
C HIS A 376 25.01 -6.49 -9.72
N ASP A 377 24.87 -7.05 -10.91
CA ASP A 377 24.24 -6.39 -12.06
C ASP A 377 22.75 -6.13 -11.79
N LEU A 378 22.07 -7.07 -11.12
CA LEU A 378 20.66 -6.94 -10.76
C LEU A 378 20.43 -5.75 -9.83
N PHE A 379 21.17 -5.71 -8.72
CA PHE A 379 21.03 -4.63 -7.73
C PHE A 379 21.53 -3.29 -8.28
N THR A 380 22.52 -3.29 -9.17
CA THR A 380 22.92 -2.07 -9.91
C THR A 380 21.76 -1.54 -10.75
N CYS A 381 21.12 -2.38 -11.56
CA CYS A 381 19.95 -1.98 -12.34
C CYS A 381 18.79 -1.49 -11.46
N MET A 382 18.48 -2.20 -10.36
CA MET A 382 17.41 -1.78 -9.44
C MET A 382 17.75 -0.44 -8.78
N ASN A 383 19.01 -0.20 -8.43
CA ASN A 383 19.44 1.07 -7.86
C ASN A 383 19.35 2.22 -8.87
N GLU A 384 19.69 1.98 -10.15
CA GLU A 384 19.46 2.95 -11.23
C GLU A 384 17.97 3.28 -11.37
N VAL A 385 17.09 2.28 -11.31
CA VAL A 385 15.64 2.49 -11.30
C VAL A 385 15.21 3.34 -10.11
N VAL A 386 15.73 3.07 -8.91
CA VAL A 386 15.43 3.88 -7.71
C VAL A 386 15.93 5.32 -7.87
N GLN A 387 17.13 5.52 -8.40
CA GLN A 387 17.72 6.86 -8.58
C GLN A 387 17.01 7.68 -9.67
N THR A 388 16.57 7.02 -10.74
CA THR A 388 15.83 7.65 -11.84
C THR A 388 14.36 7.89 -11.51
N CYS A 389 13.88 7.33 -10.40
CA CYS A 389 12.52 7.43 -9.91
C CYS A 389 12.45 8.37 -8.69
N PRO A 390 12.10 9.66 -8.88
CA PRO A 390 12.04 10.61 -7.78
C PRO A 390 11.15 10.10 -6.65
N GLY A 391 11.67 9.99 -5.43
CA GLY A 391 10.97 9.50 -4.23
C GLY A 391 10.69 7.99 -4.17
N ALA A 392 11.29 7.18 -5.05
CA ALA A 392 11.32 5.72 -4.88
C ALA A 392 11.89 5.34 -3.50
N GLU A 393 13.02 5.92 -3.10
CA GLU A 393 13.69 5.56 -1.84
C GLU A 393 12.80 5.80 -0.61
N GLN A 394 12.13 6.95 -0.53
CA GLN A 394 11.17 7.24 0.54
C GLN A 394 10.00 6.27 0.53
N THR A 395 9.51 5.91 -0.65
CA THR A 395 8.39 4.98 -0.79
C THR A 395 8.79 3.55 -0.43
N LEU A 396 9.95 3.09 -0.91
CA LEU A 396 10.50 1.80 -0.57
C LEU A 396 10.67 1.71 0.97
N SER A 397 11.17 2.77 1.60
CA SER A 397 11.20 2.90 3.06
C SER A 397 9.81 2.82 3.71
N LEU A 398 8.81 3.55 3.20
CA LEU A 398 7.42 3.52 3.71
C LEU A 398 6.73 2.16 3.54
N THR A 399 7.08 1.42 2.49
CA THR A 399 6.57 0.05 2.25
C THR A 399 7.39 -1.03 2.96
N GLY A 400 8.45 -0.64 3.68
CA GLY A 400 9.36 -1.56 4.37
C GLY A 400 10.31 -2.32 3.43
N PHE A 401 10.42 -1.91 2.18
CA PHE A 401 11.36 -2.44 1.21
C PHE A 401 12.70 -1.71 1.32
N ASP A 402 13.71 -2.35 1.93
CA ASP A 402 15.09 -1.83 1.97
C ASP A 402 15.92 -2.54 0.89
N LEU A 403 16.16 -1.86 -0.24
CA LEU A 403 16.92 -2.43 -1.36
C LEU A 403 18.35 -2.81 -0.95
N HIS A 404 19.03 -1.99 -0.14
CA HIS A 404 20.38 -2.28 0.35
C HIS A 404 20.38 -3.40 1.40
N GLY A 405 19.36 -3.43 2.26
CA GLY A 405 19.09 -4.54 3.17
C GLY A 405 18.93 -5.86 2.42
N MET A 406 18.13 -5.86 1.36
CA MET A 406 17.91 -7.01 0.50
C MET A 406 19.19 -7.45 -0.20
N GLU A 407 19.98 -6.52 -0.75
CA GLU A 407 21.27 -6.83 -1.38
C GLU A 407 22.24 -7.51 -0.42
N ARG A 408 22.32 -7.01 0.82
CA ARG A 408 23.14 -7.61 1.88
C ARG A 408 22.64 -9.00 2.28
N ALA A 409 21.32 -9.15 2.47
CA ALA A 409 20.72 -10.43 2.82
C ALA A 409 20.99 -11.49 1.74
N VAL A 410 20.72 -11.16 0.48
CA VAL A 410 21.03 -12.01 -0.68
C VAL A 410 22.54 -12.27 -0.77
N GLY A 411 23.37 -11.29 -0.44
CA GLY A 411 24.82 -11.45 -0.34
C GLY A 411 25.20 -12.58 0.63
N ILE A 412 24.58 -12.66 1.81
CA ILE A 412 24.83 -13.74 2.78
C ILE A 412 24.40 -15.10 2.22
N LEU A 413 23.23 -15.17 1.57
CA LEU A 413 22.74 -16.40 0.95
C LEU A 413 23.70 -16.89 -0.13
N CYS A 414 24.20 -15.98 -0.98
CA CYS A 414 25.14 -16.30 -2.04
C CYS A 414 26.52 -16.78 -1.57
N HIS A 415 26.96 -16.37 -0.37
CA HIS A 415 28.20 -16.91 0.21
C HIS A 415 28.00 -18.31 0.82
N ASN A 416 26.76 -18.71 1.09
CA ASN A 416 26.43 -19.96 1.80
C ASN A 416 25.34 -20.74 1.06
N ILE A 417 25.48 -20.91 -0.27
CA ILE A 417 24.51 -21.62 -1.12
C ILE A 417 24.14 -23.00 -0.56
N PRO A 418 25.08 -23.85 -0.08
CA PRO A 418 24.72 -25.15 0.48
C PRO A 418 23.80 -25.05 1.71
N ASP A 419 24.07 -24.12 2.62
CA ASP A 419 23.25 -23.91 3.82
C ASP A 419 21.87 -23.35 3.47
N TYR A 420 21.81 -22.44 2.49
CA TYR A 420 20.56 -21.91 1.97
C TYR A 420 19.69 -23.03 1.37
N LEU A 421 20.25 -23.91 0.54
CA LEU A 421 19.50 -25.03 -0.07
C LEU A 421 19.09 -26.08 0.96
N ALA A 422 19.95 -26.37 1.94
CA ALA A 422 19.59 -27.24 3.07
C ALA A 422 18.45 -26.62 3.91
N GLY A 423 18.48 -25.31 4.12
CA GLY A 423 17.39 -24.55 4.72
C GLY A 423 16.10 -24.64 3.91
N LEU A 424 16.19 -24.49 2.59
CA LEU A 424 15.06 -24.57 1.68
C LEU A 424 14.38 -25.95 1.73
N ASP A 425 15.14 -27.05 1.70
CA ASP A 425 14.57 -28.40 1.82
C ASP A 425 13.92 -28.63 3.20
N CYS A 426 14.51 -28.07 4.25
CA CYS A 426 13.91 -28.07 5.59
C CYS A 426 12.58 -27.29 5.62
N PHE A 427 12.50 -26.14 4.96
CA PHE A 427 11.27 -25.35 4.85
C PHE A 427 10.21 -25.97 3.94
N ALA A 428 10.62 -26.67 2.88
CA ALA A 428 9.73 -27.39 1.98
C ALA A 428 9.04 -28.57 2.68
N LYS A 429 9.68 -29.13 3.72
CA LYS A 429 9.16 -30.24 4.54
C LYS A 429 9.19 -29.88 6.02
N PRO A 430 8.41 -28.89 6.46
CA PRO A 430 8.43 -28.47 7.85
C PRO A 430 7.91 -29.64 8.70
N THR A 431 8.68 -30.02 9.72
CA THR A 431 8.21 -30.97 10.74
C THR A 431 6.92 -30.45 11.38
N ASP A 432 6.06 -31.31 11.92
CA ASP A 432 4.81 -30.86 12.56
C ASP A 432 5.07 -29.87 13.71
N ALA A 433 6.19 -30.03 14.43
CA ALA A 433 6.65 -29.08 15.42
C ALA A 433 7.03 -27.71 14.82
N ALA A 434 7.62 -27.69 13.62
CA ALA A 434 7.93 -26.46 12.88
C ALA A 434 6.66 -25.80 12.31
N LYS A 435 5.69 -26.59 11.81
CA LYS A 435 4.38 -26.08 11.37
C LYS A 435 3.64 -25.40 12.52
N GLN A 436 3.50 -26.09 13.65
CA GLN A 436 2.89 -25.53 14.86
C GLN A 436 3.63 -24.27 15.32
N CYS A 437 4.96 -24.30 15.30
CA CYS A 437 5.79 -23.15 15.62
C CYS A 437 5.54 -21.94 14.70
N MET A 438 5.43 -22.14 13.39
CA MET A 438 5.13 -21.06 12.43
C MET A 438 3.72 -20.51 12.62
N GLU A 439 2.74 -21.36 12.94
CA GLU A 439 1.38 -20.94 13.29
C GLU A 439 1.38 -20.10 14.58
N ASP A 440 2.07 -20.57 15.63
CA ASP A 440 2.21 -19.87 16.91
C ASP A 440 2.93 -18.53 16.74
N MET A 441 4.00 -18.47 15.94
CA MET A 441 4.69 -17.23 15.59
C MET A 441 3.78 -16.26 14.85
N THR A 442 3.03 -16.74 13.87
CA THR A 442 2.07 -15.90 13.12
C THR A 442 1.03 -15.31 14.06
N MET A 443 0.49 -16.11 14.98
CA MET A 443 -0.43 -15.64 16.01
C MET A 443 0.23 -14.64 16.97
N ALA A 444 1.46 -14.88 17.41
CA ALA A 444 2.20 -14.01 18.32
C ALA A 444 2.57 -12.67 17.68
N ILE A 445 3.02 -12.67 16.41
CA ILE A 445 3.30 -11.45 15.64
C ILE A 445 2.00 -10.66 15.48
N THR A 446 0.90 -11.31 15.10
CA THR A 446 -0.40 -10.65 14.96
C THR A 446 -0.85 -10.03 16.29
N ASP A 447 -0.74 -10.77 17.40
CA ASP A 447 -1.08 -10.29 18.75
C ASP A 447 -0.18 -9.12 19.18
N LEU A 448 1.13 -9.19 18.91
CA LEU A 448 2.08 -8.13 19.21
C LEU A 448 1.88 -6.89 18.35
N SER A 449 1.59 -7.04 17.06
CA SER A 449 1.27 -5.92 16.16
C SER A 449 -0.01 -5.25 16.59
N THR A 450 -0.99 -6.06 17.01
CA THR A 450 -2.23 -5.54 17.55
C THR A 450 -2.00 -4.81 18.87
N LYS A 451 -1.23 -5.37 19.82
CA LYS A 451 -0.86 -4.68 21.07
C LYS A 451 0.02 -3.46 20.82
N GLN A 452 0.88 -3.49 19.82
CA GLN A 452 1.65 -2.33 19.40
C GLN A 452 0.70 -1.22 18.96
N ILE A 453 -0.32 -1.52 18.16
CA ILE A 453 -1.33 -0.56 17.73
C ILE A 453 -2.17 -0.08 18.93
N THR A 454 -2.71 -0.99 19.73
CA THR A 454 -3.71 -0.63 20.77
C THR A 454 -3.14 -0.13 22.09
N GLN A 455 -1.97 -0.64 22.51
CA GLN A 455 -1.36 -0.34 23.81
C GLN A 455 -0.13 0.56 23.67
N ALA A 456 0.13 1.08 22.47
CA ALA A 456 1.30 1.89 22.19
C ALA A 456 2.65 1.24 22.59
N LEU A 457 2.77 -0.11 22.62
CA LEU A 457 4.03 -0.81 22.95
C LEU A 457 5.24 -0.27 22.18
N ASN A 458 6.26 0.23 22.88
CA ASN A 458 7.49 0.67 22.20
C ASN A 458 8.16 -0.50 21.44
N MET A 459 9.02 -0.18 20.47
CA MET A 459 9.62 -1.20 19.60
C MET A 459 10.47 -2.20 20.38
N ASP A 460 11.11 -1.79 21.47
CA ASP A 460 11.90 -2.69 22.31
C ASP A 460 11.03 -3.76 22.96
N THR A 461 9.85 -3.38 23.45
CA THR A 461 8.88 -4.32 24.05
C THR A 461 8.24 -5.20 22.98
N PHE A 462 7.97 -4.64 21.81
CA PHE A 462 7.48 -5.41 20.65
C PHE A 462 8.49 -6.49 20.25
N PHE A 463 9.76 -6.13 20.05
CA PHE A 463 10.81 -7.07 19.69
C PHE A 463 11.12 -8.05 20.82
N ALA A 464 11.14 -7.62 22.08
CA ALA A 464 11.29 -8.50 23.23
C ALA A 464 10.15 -9.53 23.31
N GLY A 465 8.92 -9.12 23.03
CA GLY A 465 7.75 -9.99 22.93
C GLY A 465 7.87 -10.97 21.76
N LEU A 466 8.34 -10.52 20.60
CA LEU A 466 8.55 -11.36 19.41
C LEU A 466 9.62 -12.43 19.68
N LEU A 467 10.67 -12.04 20.41
CA LEU A 467 11.74 -12.94 20.84
C LEU A 467 11.28 -13.94 21.92
N HIS A 468 10.23 -13.64 22.69
CA HIS A 468 9.63 -14.52 23.70
C HIS A 468 8.50 -15.42 23.17
N GLY A 469 7.71 -14.94 22.21
CA GLY A 469 6.62 -15.68 21.56
C GLY A 469 7.09 -16.71 20.52
N THR A 470 8.39 -16.74 20.23
CA THR A 470 9.00 -17.67 19.29
C THR A 470 9.27 -19.02 19.94
N CYS A 471 8.36 -19.97 19.69
CA CYS A 471 8.46 -21.43 19.80
C CYS A 471 9.21 -21.98 21.02
N GLN A 472 8.44 -22.33 22.05
CA GLN A 472 8.94 -22.93 23.30
C GLN A 472 9.39 -24.39 23.21
N SER A 473 9.43 -25.01 22.01
CA SER A 473 9.93 -26.39 21.90
C SER A 473 11.41 -26.43 22.33
N ARG A 474 11.73 -27.29 23.31
CA ARG A 474 13.08 -27.39 23.90
C ARG A 474 14.17 -27.66 22.87
N GLY A 475 13.82 -28.28 21.73
CA GLY A 475 14.72 -28.52 20.59
C GLY A 475 15.07 -27.25 19.81
N LEU A 476 14.08 -26.42 19.46
CA LEU A 476 14.30 -25.18 18.70
C LEU A 476 15.05 -24.12 19.51
N ARG A 477 14.86 -24.08 20.84
CA ARG A 477 15.66 -23.21 21.73
C ARG A 477 17.17 -23.51 21.64
N ARG A 478 17.58 -24.78 21.55
CA ARG A 478 18.99 -25.16 21.44
C ARG A 478 19.57 -24.78 20.08
N SER A 479 18.86 -25.06 19.00
CA SER A 479 19.28 -24.66 17.65
C SER A 479 19.35 -23.14 17.47
N ARG A 480 18.41 -22.39 18.08
CA ARG A 480 18.42 -20.93 18.10
C ARG A 480 19.60 -20.37 18.91
N LEU A 481 19.89 -20.93 20.09
CA LEU A 481 21.06 -20.50 20.87
C LEU A 481 22.36 -20.72 20.08
N ALA A 482 22.47 -21.88 19.42
CA ALA A 482 23.62 -22.19 18.58
C ALA A 482 23.75 -21.25 17.37
N LEU A 483 22.64 -20.92 16.70
CA LEU A 483 22.63 -19.98 15.58
C LEU A 483 23.00 -18.55 16.03
N VAL A 484 22.42 -18.06 17.13
CA VAL A 484 22.74 -16.75 17.70
C VAL A 484 24.20 -16.68 18.14
N GLN A 485 24.73 -17.75 18.74
CA GLN A 485 26.16 -17.85 19.10
C GLN A 485 27.06 -17.87 17.86
N LYS A 486 26.67 -18.58 16.79
CA LYS A 486 27.43 -18.64 15.53
C LYS A 486 27.44 -17.29 14.81
N VAL A 487 26.30 -16.60 14.74
CA VAL A 487 26.19 -15.25 14.16
C VAL A 487 26.97 -14.22 14.99
N ARG A 488 26.90 -14.32 16.32
CA ARG A 488 27.68 -13.46 17.23
C ARG A 488 29.19 -13.70 17.08
N GLY A 489 29.63 -14.95 16.94
CA GLY A 489 31.01 -15.29 16.65
C GLY A 489 31.50 -14.68 15.33
N LEU A 490 30.70 -14.76 14.26
CA LEU A 490 31.02 -14.13 12.98
C LEU A 490 31.08 -12.59 13.04
N ALA A 491 30.30 -11.97 13.93
CA ALA A 491 30.34 -10.53 14.16
C ALA A 491 31.58 -10.11 14.99
N GLU A 492 31.93 -10.88 16.03
CA GLU A 492 33.08 -10.61 16.90
C GLU A 492 34.42 -10.89 16.18
N GLU A 493 34.46 -11.86 15.25
CA GLU A 493 35.63 -12.15 14.41
C GLU A 493 35.90 -11.03 13.38
N ARG A 494 34.87 -10.30 12.92
CA ARG A 494 35.03 -9.12 12.06
C ARG A 494 35.50 -7.86 12.80
N VAL A 495 35.15 -7.69 14.07
CA VAL A 495 35.67 -6.57 14.88
C VAL A 495 37.19 -6.70 15.09
N ARG A 496 37.74 -7.92 15.05
CA ARG A 496 39.20 -8.16 15.08
C ARG A 496 39.89 -7.90 13.74
N VAL A 497 39.22 -8.09 12.60
CA VAL A 497 39.79 -7.88 11.26
C VAL A 497 39.74 -6.40 10.82
N SER A 498 38.91 -5.56 11.44
CA SER A 498 38.77 -4.14 11.09
C SER A 498 39.68 -3.18 11.89
N ALA A 499 40.69 -3.69 12.59
CA ALA A 499 41.57 -2.91 13.46
C ALA A 499 42.95 -2.57 12.85
N ASP A 500 43.10 -2.64 11.51
CA ASP A 500 44.30 -2.16 10.82
C ASP A 500 44.10 -0.74 10.25
N PRO A 501 45.00 0.21 10.52
CA PRO A 501 44.86 1.59 10.04
C PRO A 501 45.31 1.74 8.58
N VAL A 502 44.45 2.28 7.73
CA VAL A 502 44.78 2.67 6.34
C VAL A 502 45.46 4.05 6.32
N PRO A 503 46.55 4.27 5.54
CA PRO A 503 47.26 5.55 5.49
C PRO A 503 46.58 6.57 4.56
N LEU A 504 46.55 7.83 4.99
CA LEU A 504 46.15 9.02 4.22
C LEU A 504 47.16 9.31 3.10
N LEU A 505 46.71 9.22 1.85
CA LEU A 505 47.46 9.64 0.66
C LEU A 505 47.36 11.17 0.47
N GLN A 506 48.50 11.83 0.56
CA GLN A 506 48.70 13.23 0.17
C GLN A 506 48.63 13.37 -1.36
N LEU A 507 47.74 14.24 -1.86
CA LEU A 507 47.78 14.72 -3.24
C LEU A 507 48.44 16.09 -3.28
N THR A 508 49.46 16.17 -4.13
CA THR A 508 50.35 17.30 -4.37
C THR A 508 49.69 18.44 -5.14
N GLN A 509 50.16 19.65 -4.83
CA GLN A 509 49.84 20.91 -5.48
C GLN A 509 50.29 20.95 -6.95
N GLY A 510 49.42 21.46 -7.83
CA GLY A 510 49.77 21.94 -9.17
C GLY A 510 49.19 23.34 -9.38
N GLN A 511 50.06 24.34 -9.50
CA GLN A 511 49.74 25.75 -9.75
C GLN A 511 49.27 25.96 -11.20
N HIS A 512 48.25 26.81 -11.40
CA HIS A 512 48.25 27.79 -12.49
C HIS A 512 47.33 28.98 -12.16
N ARG A 513 47.91 30.19 -12.24
CA ARG A 513 47.28 31.51 -12.13
C ARG A 513 46.51 31.86 -13.41
N HIS A 514 45.39 32.60 -13.30
CA HIS A 514 45.26 33.97 -13.84
C HIS A 514 43.90 34.63 -13.48
N HIS A 515 44.00 35.80 -12.83
CA HIS A 515 43.20 37.05 -12.92
C HIS A 515 41.65 37.07 -13.07
N LEU A 516 40.95 37.68 -12.09
CA LEU A 516 40.31 39.02 -12.20
C LEU A 516 39.52 39.44 -10.93
N SER A 517 40.02 40.52 -10.31
CA SER A 517 39.35 41.70 -9.69
C SER A 517 38.07 41.55 -8.80
N GLN A 518 38.18 41.88 -7.50
CA GLN A 518 37.72 43.13 -6.84
C GLN A 518 36.19 43.29 -6.65
N HIS A 519 35.71 43.25 -5.40
CA HIS A 519 35.22 44.44 -4.67
C HIS A 519 34.93 44.17 -3.17
N ARG A 520 35.10 45.24 -2.39
CA ARG A 520 35.10 45.45 -0.93
C ARG A 520 33.83 45.03 -0.15
N SER A 521 33.98 44.72 1.16
CA SER A 521 33.60 45.57 2.32
C SER A 521 33.58 44.72 3.62
N ARG A 522 34.53 44.83 4.57
CA ARG A 522 34.67 45.74 5.74
C ARG A 522 33.81 45.38 6.99
N TYR A 523 34.51 45.28 8.15
CA TYR A 523 34.07 45.28 9.57
C TYR A 523 33.38 44.00 10.11
N SER A 524 33.61 43.48 11.34
CA SER A 524 34.40 43.90 12.51
C SER A 524 34.55 42.73 13.52
N ARG A 525 35.69 42.75 14.25
CA ARG A 525 35.89 42.44 15.69
C ARG A 525 35.61 41.05 16.33
N ASN A 526 36.71 40.56 16.92
CA ASN A 526 36.95 40.14 18.33
C ASN A 526 37.10 38.64 18.70
N GLY A 527 38.19 38.37 19.44
CA GLY A 527 38.54 37.13 20.17
C GLY A 527 39.90 36.58 19.70
N ARG A 528 41.09 36.95 20.22
CA ARG A 528 41.73 36.91 21.56
C ARG A 528 42.00 35.51 22.14
N GLY A 529 43.30 35.23 22.39
CA GLY A 529 43.86 34.16 23.24
C GLY A 529 44.51 33.02 22.44
N GLU A 530 45.78 33.03 22.02
CA GLU A 530 47.06 32.95 22.80
C GLU A 530 47.13 31.83 23.84
N ASN A 531 47.83 30.74 23.51
CA ASN A 531 49.11 30.27 24.13
C ASN A 531 49.31 28.76 23.86
N SER A 532 50.33 28.36 23.10
CA SER A 532 51.75 28.16 23.51
C SER A 532 52.00 26.77 24.10
N GLY A 533 52.89 25.99 23.45
CA GLY A 533 53.34 24.69 23.97
C GLY A 533 54.28 23.94 23.03
N VAL A 534 55.56 24.30 23.08
CA VAL A 534 56.70 23.71 22.37
C VAL A 534 57.24 22.47 23.09
N ARG A 535 57.60 21.39 22.36
CA ARG A 535 58.81 20.52 22.54
C ARG A 535 58.76 19.35 21.53
N ALA A 536 59.70 19.27 20.57
CA ALA A 536 61.02 18.60 20.65
C ALA A 536 60.89 17.05 20.70
N GLN A 537 61.10 16.32 19.60
CA GLN A 537 62.36 15.86 18.96
C GLN A 537 62.75 14.43 19.35
N HIS A 538 63.34 13.72 18.37
CA HIS A 538 64.00 12.39 18.39
C HIS A 538 63.12 11.14 18.30
N SER A 539 63.52 10.02 17.67
CA SER A 539 64.55 9.66 16.68
C SER A 539 64.43 8.13 16.48
N ARG A 540 64.89 7.60 15.32
CA ARG A 540 65.26 6.19 15.02
C ARG A 540 64.11 5.18 14.86
N LYS A 541 64.24 4.05 14.14
CA LYS A 541 64.99 3.54 12.96
C LYS A 541 64.77 2.00 12.98
N HIS A 542 64.72 1.35 11.81
CA HIS A 542 64.69 -0.12 11.56
C HIS A 542 63.37 -0.86 11.89
N GLY A 543 62.90 -1.85 11.14
CA GLY A 543 63.36 -2.52 9.93
C GLY A 543 62.68 -3.89 9.75
N LEU A 544 62.48 -4.29 8.49
CA LEU A 544 62.43 -5.66 7.91
C LEU A 544 61.34 -6.71 8.29
N LEU A 545 60.78 -7.25 7.20
CA LEU A 545 60.45 -8.66 6.88
C LEU A 545 59.42 -9.42 7.74
N LEU A 546 58.21 -9.62 7.20
CA LEU A 546 57.82 -10.78 6.38
C LEU A 546 56.51 -10.48 5.64
#